data_AF-A0A950TV10-F1
#
_entry.id   AF-A0A950TV10-F1
#
_cell.length_a   1.000
_cell.length_b   1.000
_cell.length_c   1.000
_cell.angle_alpha   90.00
_cell.angle_beta   90.00
_cell.angle_gamma   90.00
#
_symmetry.space_group_name_H-M   'P 1'
#
loop_
_entity.id
_entity.type
_entity.pdbx_description
1 polymer ?
#
loop_
_entity_poly.entity_id
_entity_poly.type
_entity_poly.pdbx_seq_one_letter_code
_entity_poly.pdbx_strand_id
1 'polypeptide(L)'
;MSRLVVVSNRVPLPSERGPRAGGLAVALADALTQGSLWFGWSGRRSAAPGPAQFQQADGISYATIDLTEAEYRAFYVNFANGALWPLLHFRLGLLNFRREHYEGYWAVNQRFADALAPLLRPDDLVWVHDYHLIPLAAALRRLGVRNRLGFFLHTPFVPPALFQALPRADDLLAAMCSYDVVGFHTRTHRQGFIDCVREMLGPRPDSEGRFIYRGSVVRAIVDPIGIDPDSFAACAEQAANSTDGRKLRESLPQGRTLAIGVDRLDYSKGLVNRFEAFADLLARYPEHRRQVSLLQVAARSREELGDYQRLRRELDRIVGDINGQFSEFDWVPLRYMTRAVRRTTLAGFFRIAHLGVVTPLRDGMNLVAKEYVAAQNPNDPGVLILSRFAGAADELTDALIVNPFDEDAIADAMHIGLTMGVEERRERWRSLRQRVWKNTASHYCSVFLHHLAEPRARLRAAS
;
A
#
# COMPACT_ATOMS: atom_id res chain seq x y z
N MET A 1 -3.38 -12.68 27.63
CA MET A 1 -2.63 -11.99 26.56
C MET A 1 -2.96 -10.51 26.63
N SER A 2 -1.98 -9.64 26.41
CA SER A 2 -2.21 -8.20 26.26
C SER A 2 -3.23 -7.93 25.16
N ARG A 3 -4.11 -6.95 25.36
CA ARG A 3 -5.04 -6.52 24.30
C ARG A 3 -4.27 -5.78 23.21
N LEU A 4 -4.61 -6.08 21.95
CA LEU A 4 -4.11 -5.35 20.79
C LEU A 4 -4.95 -4.10 20.54
N VAL A 5 -4.27 -2.96 20.40
CA VAL A 5 -4.85 -1.67 20.02
C VAL A 5 -4.27 -1.25 18.67
N VAL A 6 -5.01 -1.48 17.60
CA VAL A 6 -4.66 -1.03 16.25
C VAL A 6 -5.04 0.44 16.10
N VAL A 7 -4.13 1.24 15.55
CA VAL A 7 -4.37 2.66 15.23
C VAL A 7 -4.02 2.93 13.79
N SER A 8 -4.97 3.44 13.01
CA SER A 8 -4.75 3.81 11.61
C SER A 8 -5.41 5.13 11.30
N ASN A 9 -5.00 5.78 10.20
CA ASN A 9 -5.64 7.02 9.76
C ASN A 9 -7.15 6.81 9.60
N ARG A 10 -7.59 5.80 8.86
CA ARG A 10 -9.01 5.48 8.66
C ARG A 10 -9.37 4.13 9.26
N VAL A 11 -10.50 4.06 9.96
CA VAL A 11 -11.07 2.82 10.50
C VAL A 11 -12.09 2.25 9.51
N PRO A 12 -11.99 0.96 9.13
CA PRO A 12 -12.99 0.29 8.31
C PRO A 12 -14.18 -0.09 9.20
N LEU A 13 -15.15 0.81 9.35
CA LEU A 13 -16.30 0.56 10.21
C LEU A 13 -17.09 -0.68 9.73
N PRO A 14 -17.64 -1.51 10.64
CA PRO A 14 -18.41 -2.70 10.28
C PRO A 14 -19.61 -2.43 9.36
N SER A 15 -20.19 -1.24 9.47
CA SER A 15 -21.29 -0.75 8.62
C SER A 15 -20.85 -0.39 7.19
N GLU A 16 -19.55 -0.25 6.92
CA GLU A 16 -18.99 0.07 5.60
C GLU A 16 -18.59 -1.20 4.80
N ARG A 17 -19.08 -2.40 5.16
CA ARG A 17 -18.85 -3.66 4.42
C ARG A 17 -19.23 -3.51 2.94
N GLY A 18 -18.23 -3.21 2.11
CA GLY A 18 -18.38 -2.90 0.68
C GLY A 18 -17.02 -2.83 -0.02
N PRO A 19 -16.96 -2.46 -1.31
CA PRO A 19 -15.73 -2.36 -2.13
C PRO A 19 -14.62 -1.45 -1.56
N ARG A 20 -14.87 -0.75 -0.44
CA ARG A 20 -13.96 0.19 0.22
C ARG A 20 -13.18 -0.41 1.38
N ALA A 21 -13.36 -1.69 1.71
CA ALA A 21 -12.50 -2.38 2.68
C ALA A 21 -11.04 -2.29 2.21
N GLY A 22 -10.25 -1.43 2.86
CA GLY A 22 -8.88 -1.15 2.48
C GLY A 22 -7.97 -2.35 2.72
N GLY A 23 -6.85 -2.44 2.00
CA GLY A 23 -5.90 -3.56 2.12
C GLY A 23 -5.39 -3.80 3.55
N LEU A 24 -5.32 -2.76 4.38
CA LEU A 24 -4.95 -2.88 5.80
C LEU A 24 -5.98 -3.68 6.62
N ALA A 25 -7.28 -3.49 6.37
CA ALA A 25 -8.35 -4.22 7.06
C ALA A 25 -8.28 -5.72 6.81
N VAL A 26 -8.03 -6.08 5.55
CA VAL A 26 -7.86 -7.47 5.15
C VAL A 26 -6.57 -8.04 5.75
N ALA A 27 -5.48 -7.29 5.74
CA ALA A 27 -4.19 -7.77 6.24
C ALA A 27 -4.15 -7.95 7.76
N LEU A 28 -4.94 -7.21 8.52
CA LEU A 28 -4.97 -7.28 9.99
C LEU A 28 -6.11 -8.16 10.53
N ALA A 29 -6.92 -8.78 9.67
CA ALA A 29 -8.11 -9.51 10.08
C ALA A 29 -7.78 -10.61 11.12
N ASP A 30 -6.72 -11.38 10.90
CA ASP A 30 -6.31 -12.48 11.79
C ASP A 30 -5.73 -12.00 13.12
N ALA A 31 -5.18 -10.77 13.16
CA ALA A 31 -4.64 -10.19 14.39
C ALA A 31 -5.73 -9.60 15.30
N LEU A 32 -6.87 -9.23 14.72
CA LEU A 32 -7.98 -8.63 15.44
C LEU A 32 -8.85 -9.73 16.06
N THR A 33 -8.58 -10.03 17.33
CA THR A 33 -9.37 -10.99 18.11
C THR A 33 -10.41 -10.30 18.99
N GLN A 34 -11.32 -11.09 19.58
CA GLN A 34 -12.22 -10.57 20.62
C GLN A 34 -11.45 -9.82 21.72
N GLY A 35 -11.95 -8.65 22.09
CA GLY A 35 -11.31 -7.73 23.03
C GLY A 35 -10.35 -6.72 22.39
N SER A 36 -9.98 -6.86 21.13
CA SER A 36 -9.14 -5.88 20.41
C SER A 36 -9.84 -4.53 20.26
N LEU A 37 -9.04 -3.46 20.12
CA LEU A 37 -9.51 -2.11 19.83
C LEU A 37 -8.92 -1.62 18.51
N TRP A 38 -9.76 -1.10 17.62
CA TRP A 38 -9.32 -0.33 16.45
C TRP A 38 -9.71 1.14 16.62
N PHE A 39 -8.71 2.01 16.73
CA PHE A 39 -8.87 3.46 16.84
C PHE A 39 -8.45 4.22 15.56
N GLY A 40 -9.14 5.32 15.23
CA GLY A 40 -8.75 6.21 14.13
C GLY A 40 -9.83 7.20 13.65
N TRP A 41 -9.68 7.75 12.45
CA TRP A 41 -10.70 8.60 11.82
C TRP A 41 -11.85 7.76 11.26
N SER A 42 -13.09 8.23 11.46
CA SER A 42 -14.30 7.61 10.89
C SER A 42 -14.39 7.75 9.36
N GLY A 43 -13.65 8.68 8.76
CA GLY A 43 -13.85 9.09 7.36
C GLY A 43 -14.84 10.26 7.18
N ARG A 44 -15.51 10.70 8.26
CA ARG A 44 -16.48 11.81 8.22
C ARG A 44 -15.87 13.12 8.72
N ARG A 45 -16.46 14.22 8.27
CA ARG A 45 -16.10 15.56 8.73
C ARG A 45 -17.16 16.09 9.70
N SER A 46 -16.73 16.86 10.69
CA SER A 46 -17.63 17.49 11.68
C SER A 46 -17.45 19.00 11.71
N ALA A 47 -18.44 19.73 12.25
CA ALA A 47 -18.34 21.18 12.41
C ALA A 47 -17.34 21.59 13.50
N ALA A 48 -17.23 20.77 14.54
CA ALA A 48 -16.34 20.98 15.67
C ALA A 48 -15.71 19.66 16.13
N PRO A 49 -14.58 19.70 16.86
CA PRO A 49 -14.04 18.52 17.54
C PRO A 49 -15.05 17.91 18.50
N GLY A 50 -15.15 16.59 18.50
CA GLY A 50 -16.02 15.84 19.41
C GLY A 50 -15.29 14.64 20.04
N PRO A 51 -15.92 13.99 21.04
CA PRO A 51 -15.38 12.79 21.68
C PRO A 51 -15.33 11.61 20.69
N ALA A 52 -14.55 10.59 21.04
CA ALA A 52 -14.54 9.34 20.28
C ALA A 52 -15.91 8.64 20.34
N GLN A 53 -16.37 8.15 19.19
CA GLN A 53 -17.58 7.35 19.05
C GLN A 53 -17.22 5.87 19.05
N PHE A 54 -18.05 5.04 19.68
CA PHE A 54 -17.78 3.62 19.87
C PHE A 54 -18.77 2.75 19.10
N GLN A 55 -18.26 1.70 18.47
CA GLN A 55 -19.05 0.62 17.88
C GLN A 55 -18.42 -0.73 18.28
N GLN A 56 -19.23 -1.77 18.36
CA GLN A 56 -18.79 -3.14 18.62
C GLN A 56 -19.23 -4.02 17.44
N ALA A 57 -18.34 -4.86 16.94
CA ALA A 57 -18.70 -5.92 16.00
C ALA A 57 -17.76 -7.11 16.18
N ASP A 58 -18.32 -8.32 16.20
CA ASP A 58 -17.56 -9.58 16.31
C ASP A 58 -16.61 -9.63 17.52
N GLY A 59 -16.97 -8.92 18.61
CA GLY A 59 -16.16 -8.80 19.82
C GLY A 59 -14.98 -7.81 19.72
N ILE A 60 -14.85 -7.09 18.61
CA ILE A 60 -13.85 -6.03 18.40
C ILE A 60 -14.49 -4.67 18.67
N SER A 61 -13.80 -3.85 19.45
CA SER A 61 -14.18 -2.46 19.71
C SER A 61 -13.62 -1.54 18.63
N TYR A 62 -14.45 -0.66 18.07
CA TYR A 62 -14.06 0.37 17.13
C TYR A 62 -14.28 1.72 17.78
N ALA A 63 -13.24 2.54 17.89
CA ALA A 63 -13.31 3.88 18.44
C ALA A 63 -12.89 4.89 17.39
N THR A 64 -13.80 5.76 16.96
CA THR A 64 -13.53 6.70 15.86
C THR A 64 -13.74 8.14 16.28
N ILE A 65 -12.87 9.03 15.79
CA ILE A 65 -13.10 10.47 15.85
C ILE A 65 -13.48 11.01 14.46
N ASP A 66 -14.22 12.11 14.43
CA ASP A 66 -14.46 12.90 13.22
C ASP A 66 -13.48 14.08 13.17
N LEU A 67 -13.04 14.47 11.98
CA LEU A 67 -12.14 15.62 11.78
C LEU A 67 -12.95 16.84 11.35
N THR A 68 -12.60 18.02 11.84
CA THR A 68 -13.12 19.25 11.23
C THR A 68 -12.60 19.43 9.81
N GLU A 69 -13.23 20.28 9.01
CA GLU A 69 -12.74 20.60 7.66
C GLU A 69 -11.32 21.18 7.70
N ALA A 70 -11.01 22.03 8.69
CA ALA A 70 -9.69 22.62 8.86
C ALA A 70 -8.62 21.56 9.18
N GLU A 71 -8.91 20.66 10.12
CA GLU A 71 -8.02 19.55 10.45
C GLU A 71 -7.84 18.61 9.26
N TYR A 72 -8.93 18.20 8.61
CA TYR A 72 -8.90 17.35 7.43
C TYR A 72 -7.98 17.93 6.34
N ARG A 73 -8.11 19.22 6.04
CA ARG A 73 -7.25 19.88 5.04
C ARG A 73 -5.80 19.93 5.46
N ALA A 74 -5.51 20.45 6.65
CA ALA A 74 -4.13 20.65 7.11
C ALA A 74 -3.38 19.32 7.27
N PHE A 75 -4.00 18.34 7.92
CA PHE A 75 -3.42 17.03 8.21
C PHE A 75 -3.46 16.09 7.00
N TYR A 76 -4.65 15.80 6.45
CA TYR A 76 -4.81 14.72 5.47
C TYR A 76 -4.51 15.21 4.06
N VAL A 77 -5.18 16.26 3.58
CA VAL A 77 -5.01 16.72 2.19
C VAL A 77 -3.60 17.28 1.99
N ASN A 78 -3.17 18.18 2.86
CA ASN A 78 -1.98 18.98 2.63
C ASN A 78 -0.70 18.31 3.14
N PHE A 79 -0.50 18.16 4.46
CA PHE A 79 0.80 17.67 4.92
C PHE A 79 1.01 16.18 4.60
N ALA A 80 0.06 15.31 4.97
CA ALA A 80 0.21 13.89 4.73
C ALA A 80 0.26 13.55 3.23
N ASN A 81 -0.70 14.03 2.43
CA ASN A 81 -0.78 13.66 1.01
C ASN A 81 -0.11 14.65 0.04
N GLY A 82 0.13 15.89 0.44
CA GLY A 82 0.81 16.92 -0.36
C GLY A 82 2.31 17.09 -0.04
N ALA A 83 2.78 16.66 1.13
CA ALA A 83 4.22 16.69 1.47
C ALA A 83 4.80 15.28 1.68
N LEU A 84 4.28 14.51 2.64
CA LEU A 84 4.85 13.20 3.01
C LEU A 84 4.69 12.15 1.89
N TRP A 85 3.51 12.03 1.29
CA TRP A 85 3.29 11.06 0.21
C TRP A 85 4.23 11.29 -0.97
N PRO A 86 4.33 12.50 -1.56
CA PRO A 86 5.29 12.73 -2.65
C PRO A 86 6.74 12.52 -2.22
N LEU A 87 7.14 12.98 -1.03
CA LEU A 87 8.48 12.72 -0.49
C LEU A 87 8.78 11.22 -0.48
N LEU A 88 7.95 10.45 0.24
CA LEU A 88 8.16 9.01 0.46
C LEU A 88 8.08 8.19 -0.83
N HIS A 89 7.48 8.72 -1.90
CA HIS A 89 7.43 8.10 -3.23
C HIS A 89 8.45 8.69 -4.22
N PHE A 90 9.49 9.38 -3.73
CA PHE A 90 10.58 9.92 -4.55
C PHE A 90 10.11 10.96 -5.58
N ARG A 91 9.02 11.67 -5.29
CA ARG A 91 8.43 12.72 -6.13
C ARG A 91 8.67 14.09 -5.51
N LEU A 92 9.93 14.44 -5.25
CA LEU A 92 10.29 15.74 -4.64
C LEU A 92 9.71 16.93 -5.39
N GLY A 93 9.61 16.87 -6.73
CA GLY A 93 8.99 17.94 -7.53
C GLY A 93 7.50 18.17 -7.26
N LEU A 94 6.82 17.26 -6.55
CA LEU A 94 5.42 17.36 -6.12
C LEU A 94 5.29 17.68 -4.63
N LEU A 95 6.40 17.80 -3.89
CA LEU A 95 6.39 18.10 -2.46
C LEU A 95 5.94 19.54 -2.24
N ASN A 96 4.84 19.73 -1.51
CA ASN A 96 4.31 21.03 -1.14
C ASN A 96 4.34 21.22 0.38
N PHE A 97 5.38 21.88 0.88
CA PHE A 97 5.51 22.19 2.31
C PHE A 97 4.96 23.58 2.63
N ARG A 98 4.10 23.64 3.65
CA ARG A 98 3.76 24.88 4.35
C ARG A 98 3.79 24.63 5.86
N ARG A 99 4.32 25.60 6.61
CA ARG A 99 4.45 25.50 8.07
C ARG A 99 3.08 25.30 8.75
N GLU A 100 2.05 25.99 8.30
CA GLU A 100 0.69 25.85 8.82
C GLU A 100 0.12 24.42 8.66
N HIS A 101 0.47 23.73 7.57
CA HIS A 101 0.05 22.35 7.33
C HIS A 101 0.84 21.37 8.21
N TYR A 102 2.13 21.62 8.38
CA TYR A 102 2.97 20.89 9.33
C TYR A 102 2.40 20.99 10.75
N GLU A 103 2.11 22.21 11.22
CA GLU A 103 1.53 22.44 12.55
C GLU A 103 0.17 21.75 12.70
N GLY A 104 -0.71 21.84 11.69
CA GLY A 104 -1.99 21.12 11.68
C GLY A 104 -1.83 19.60 11.74
N TYR A 105 -0.82 19.03 11.07
CA TYR A 105 -0.52 17.60 11.12
C TYR A 105 -0.12 17.13 12.53
N TRP A 106 0.72 17.90 13.22
CA TRP A 106 1.09 17.63 14.61
C TRP A 106 -0.08 17.83 15.58
N ALA A 107 -0.88 18.87 15.38
CA ALA A 107 -2.07 19.14 16.20
C ALA A 107 -3.10 17.99 16.10
N VAL A 108 -3.36 17.48 14.90
CA VAL A 108 -4.25 16.32 14.72
C VAL A 108 -3.68 15.06 15.39
N ASN A 109 -2.37 14.81 15.28
CA ASN A 109 -1.75 13.69 15.99
C ASN A 109 -1.83 13.83 17.52
N GLN A 110 -1.71 15.05 18.06
CA GLN A 110 -1.95 15.29 19.48
C GLN A 110 -3.40 14.99 19.84
N ARG A 111 -4.37 15.43 19.03
CA ARG A 111 -5.80 15.12 19.25
C ARG A 111 -6.08 13.62 19.21
N PHE A 112 -5.45 12.87 18.30
CA PHE A 112 -5.52 11.41 18.28
C PHE A 112 -4.99 10.82 19.59
N ALA A 113 -3.87 11.32 20.11
CA ALA A 113 -3.30 10.87 21.38
C ALA A 113 -4.23 11.19 22.58
N ASP A 114 -4.79 12.40 22.63
CA ASP A 114 -5.70 12.84 23.69
C ASP A 114 -6.97 11.99 23.74
N ALA A 115 -7.49 11.59 22.57
CA ALA A 115 -8.66 10.72 22.48
C ALA A 115 -8.34 9.24 22.74
N LEU A 116 -7.14 8.77 22.41
CA LEU A 116 -6.73 7.37 22.59
C LEU A 116 -6.25 7.06 24.01
N ALA A 117 -5.47 7.95 24.63
CA ALA A 117 -4.84 7.69 25.92
C ALA A 117 -5.83 7.26 27.03
N PRO A 118 -7.03 7.86 27.17
CA PRO A 118 -8.02 7.41 28.16
C PRO A 118 -8.59 6.01 27.89
N LEU A 119 -8.40 5.47 26.69
CA LEU A 119 -8.92 4.16 26.27
C LEU A 119 -7.91 3.04 26.48
N LEU A 120 -6.64 3.39 26.77
CA LEU A 120 -5.55 2.43 26.93
C LEU A 120 -5.56 1.81 28.33
N ARG A 121 -5.21 0.54 28.39
CA ARG A 121 -4.90 -0.22 29.61
C ARG A 121 -3.38 -0.34 29.75
N PRO A 122 -2.83 -0.48 30.98
CA PRO A 122 -1.38 -0.50 31.19
C PRO A 122 -0.60 -1.57 30.39
N ASP A 123 -1.25 -2.68 30.05
CA ASP A 123 -0.68 -3.84 29.38
C ASP A 123 -0.99 -3.93 27.88
N ASP A 124 -1.73 -2.96 27.30
CA ASP A 124 -2.04 -2.95 25.87
C ASP A 124 -0.77 -2.89 25.01
N LEU A 125 -0.80 -3.60 23.88
CA LEU A 125 0.12 -3.43 22.77
C LEU A 125 -0.52 -2.49 21.75
N VAL A 126 0.09 -1.33 21.50
CA VAL A 126 -0.44 -0.34 20.55
C VAL A 126 0.34 -0.45 19.24
N TRP A 127 -0.36 -0.76 18.15
CA TRP A 127 0.20 -0.88 16.82
C TRP A 127 -0.34 0.22 15.91
N VAL A 128 0.51 1.21 15.62
CA VAL A 128 0.20 2.37 14.80
C VAL A 128 0.61 2.12 13.36
N HIS A 129 -0.26 2.49 12.42
CA HIS A 129 -0.03 2.28 11.00
C HIS A 129 0.02 3.59 10.21
N ASP A 130 1.09 3.66 9.44
CA ASP A 130 1.29 4.51 8.27
C ASP A 130 1.66 5.98 8.51
N TYR A 131 2.18 6.62 7.45
CA TYR A 131 2.80 7.96 7.46
C TYR A 131 1.92 9.08 8.02
N HIS A 132 0.60 8.90 8.10
CA HIS A 132 -0.31 9.86 8.71
C HIS A 132 -0.05 10.04 10.21
N LEU A 133 0.47 9.02 10.88
CA LEU A 133 0.52 8.94 12.34
C LEU A 133 1.94 8.87 12.90
N ILE A 134 2.93 9.38 12.16
CA ILE A 134 4.33 9.39 12.61
C ILE A 134 4.48 10.04 14.02
N PRO A 135 3.87 11.21 14.31
CA PRO A 135 3.97 11.84 15.63
C PRO A 135 3.24 11.17 16.79
N LEU A 136 2.35 10.21 16.53
CA LEU A 136 1.40 9.71 17.54
C LEU A 136 2.10 9.16 18.80
N ALA A 137 3.17 8.37 18.65
CA ALA A 137 3.91 7.89 19.82
C ALA A 137 4.50 9.02 20.65
N ALA A 138 5.11 10.03 20.03
CA ALA A 138 5.67 11.16 20.74
C ALA A 138 4.59 11.91 21.55
N ALA A 139 3.39 12.05 20.99
CA ALA A 139 2.24 12.64 21.69
C ALA A 139 1.77 11.76 22.86
N LEU A 140 1.62 10.45 22.67
CA LEU A 140 1.25 9.51 23.73
C LEU A 140 2.28 9.49 24.87
N ARG A 141 3.58 9.54 24.55
CA ARG A 141 4.66 9.61 25.57
C ARG A 141 4.57 10.88 26.41
N ARG A 142 4.23 12.03 25.82
CA ARG A 142 4.00 13.29 26.58
C ARG A 142 2.82 13.18 27.55
N LEU A 143 1.80 12.39 27.21
CA LEU A 143 0.66 12.08 28.09
C LEU A 143 0.98 11.02 29.16
N GLY A 144 2.23 10.54 29.23
CA GLY A 144 2.65 9.55 30.23
C GLY A 144 2.34 8.10 29.85
N VAL A 145 1.91 7.82 28.62
CA VAL A 145 1.64 6.44 28.15
C VAL A 145 2.93 5.64 28.12
N ARG A 146 2.96 4.51 28.86
CA ARG A 146 4.15 3.63 28.98
C ARG A 146 4.05 2.33 28.20
N ASN A 147 2.90 2.07 27.57
CA ASN A 147 2.63 0.91 26.72
C ASN A 147 3.71 0.67 25.67
N ARG A 148 3.77 -0.57 25.18
CA ARG A 148 4.54 -0.90 23.98
C ARG A 148 3.87 -0.28 22.77
N LEU A 149 4.60 0.60 22.07
CA LEU A 149 4.14 1.30 20.88
C LEU A 149 4.96 0.82 19.68
N GLY A 150 4.29 0.21 18.71
CA GLY A 150 4.86 -0.15 17.42
C GLY A 150 4.36 0.78 16.32
N PHE A 151 5.20 1.06 15.34
CA PHE A 151 4.84 1.77 14.12
C PHE A 151 5.17 0.91 12.92
N PHE A 152 4.27 0.83 11.94
CA PHE A 152 4.57 0.21 10.66
C PHE A 152 4.30 1.18 9.51
N LEU A 153 5.31 1.40 8.65
CA LEU A 153 5.20 2.27 7.48
C LEU A 153 4.85 1.45 6.22
N HIS A 154 3.68 1.71 5.64
CA HIS A 154 3.20 0.97 4.46
C HIS A 154 3.65 1.58 3.12
N THR A 155 4.13 2.82 3.14
CA THR A 155 4.78 3.45 1.99
C THR A 155 6.26 3.06 1.92
N PRO A 156 6.96 3.39 0.83
CA PRO A 156 8.42 3.37 0.85
C PRO A 156 8.97 4.32 1.92
N PHE A 157 10.24 4.13 2.27
CA PHE A 157 11.04 5.09 3.00
C PHE A 157 12.22 5.54 2.12
N VAL A 158 12.63 6.80 2.27
CA VAL A 158 13.62 7.43 1.40
C VAL A 158 15.01 7.48 2.05
N PRO A 159 16.09 7.54 1.26
CA PRO A 159 17.44 7.78 1.79
C PRO A 159 17.59 9.21 2.36
N PRO A 160 18.64 9.47 3.16
CA PRO A 160 18.88 10.76 3.81
C PRO A 160 18.83 11.97 2.87
N ALA A 161 19.46 11.85 1.70
CA ALA A 161 19.52 12.93 0.71
C ALA A 161 18.12 13.44 0.26
N LEU A 162 17.11 12.57 0.25
CA LEU A 162 15.74 12.97 -0.05
C LEU A 162 14.99 13.37 1.23
N PHE A 163 15.17 12.62 2.33
CA PHE A 163 14.45 12.88 3.58
C PHE A 163 14.73 14.29 4.12
N GLN A 164 16.00 14.74 4.02
CA GLN A 164 16.44 16.07 4.44
C GLN A 164 15.85 17.22 3.62
N ALA A 165 15.29 16.94 2.43
CA ALA A 165 14.62 17.95 1.62
C ALA A 165 13.31 18.45 2.26
N LEU A 166 12.72 17.68 3.18
CA LEU A 166 11.55 18.12 3.93
C LEU A 166 11.97 19.04 5.08
N PRO A 167 11.47 20.29 5.15
CA PRO A 167 11.71 21.14 6.30
C PRO A 167 11.20 20.48 7.58
N ARG A 168 11.99 20.53 8.67
CA ARG A 168 11.69 19.88 9.96
C ARG A 168 11.62 18.34 9.88
N ALA A 169 12.36 17.74 8.96
CA ALA A 169 12.47 16.28 8.83
C ALA A 169 13.03 15.61 10.10
N ASP A 170 13.94 16.28 10.81
CA ASP A 170 14.51 15.86 12.09
C ASP A 170 13.43 15.65 13.17
N ASP A 171 12.42 16.52 13.25
CA ASP A 171 11.30 16.36 14.18
C ASP A 171 10.48 15.10 13.89
N LEU A 172 10.21 14.81 12.62
CA LEU A 172 9.47 13.61 12.22
C LEU A 172 10.29 12.34 12.49
N LEU A 173 11.58 12.37 12.20
CA LEU A 173 12.47 11.25 12.47
C LEU A 173 12.59 10.98 13.97
N ALA A 174 12.69 12.03 14.78
CA ALA A 174 12.66 11.95 16.24
C ALA A 174 11.33 11.38 16.76
N ALA A 175 10.20 11.73 16.14
CA ALA A 175 8.90 11.15 16.45
C ALA A 175 8.84 9.65 16.12
N MET A 176 9.38 9.21 14.99
CA MET A 176 9.51 7.77 14.69
C MET A 176 10.36 7.04 15.75
N CYS A 177 11.38 7.71 16.30
CA CYS A 177 12.19 7.18 17.39
C CYS A 177 11.49 7.19 18.77
N SER A 178 10.24 7.65 18.87
CA SER A 178 9.43 7.54 20.09
C SER A 178 8.66 6.20 20.20
N TYR A 179 8.66 5.40 19.13
CA TYR A 179 8.16 4.03 19.12
C TYR A 179 9.20 3.05 19.66
N ASP A 180 8.74 1.95 20.28
CA ASP A 180 9.62 0.85 20.70
C ASP A 180 10.05 0.00 19.48
N VAL A 181 9.16 -0.16 18.49
CA VAL A 181 9.43 -0.91 17.23
C VAL A 181 8.98 -0.08 16.02
N VAL A 182 9.82 0.00 14.99
CA VAL A 182 9.54 0.68 13.71
C VAL A 182 9.73 -0.34 12.58
N GLY A 183 8.65 -0.72 11.90
CA GLY A 183 8.65 -1.71 10.83
C GLY A 183 8.54 -1.11 9.44
N PHE A 184 9.21 -1.76 8.49
CA PHE A 184 9.21 -1.42 7.07
C PHE A 184 9.03 -2.68 6.21
N HIS A 185 8.54 -2.51 4.99
CA HIS A 185 8.35 -3.63 4.07
C HIS A 185 9.64 -4.27 3.55
N THR A 186 10.68 -3.47 3.28
CA THR A 186 11.90 -3.95 2.61
C THR A 186 13.15 -3.59 3.39
N ARG A 187 14.23 -4.33 3.12
CA ARG A 187 15.56 -4.01 3.67
C ARG A 187 16.02 -2.62 3.27
N THR A 188 15.75 -2.22 2.03
CA THR A 188 16.08 -0.89 1.51
C THR A 188 15.37 0.22 2.29
N HIS A 189 14.08 0.07 2.59
CA HIS A 189 13.33 1.07 3.36
C HIS A 189 13.84 1.16 4.81
N ARG A 190 14.08 0.02 5.46
CA ARG A 190 14.70 -0.02 6.80
C ARG A 190 16.07 0.64 6.80
N GLN A 191 16.90 0.36 5.79
CA GLN A 191 18.22 0.93 5.68
C GLN A 191 18.17 2.45 5.50
N GLY A 192 17.28 2.97 4.66
CA GLY A 192 17.05 4.40 4.53
C GLY A 192 16.70 5.08 5.86
N PHE A 193 15.88 4.44 6.69
CA PHE A 193 15.58 4.94 8.05
C PHE A 193 16.80 4.92 8.96
N ILE A 194 17.56 3.83 8.98
CA ILE A 194 18.79 3.70 9.77
C ILE A 194 19.82 4.77 9.38
N ASP A 195 20.00 4.99 8.07
CA ASP A 195 20.93 6.00 7.57
C ASP A 195 20.46 7.41 7.95
N CYS A 196 19.15 7.69 7.88
CA CYS A 196 18.60 8.97 8.34
C CYS A 196 18.84 9.17 9.84
N VAL A 197 18.58 8.16 10.68
CA VAL A 197 18.82 8.23 12.14
C VAL A 197 20.30 8.51 12.42
N ARG A 198 21.20 7.79 11.75
CA ARG A 198 22.64 7.97 11.92
C ARG A 198 23.09 9.38 11.56
N GLU A 199 22.65 9.88 10.41
CA GLU A 199 23.14 11.15 9.85
C GLU A 199 22.48 12.38 10.46
N MET A 200 21.20 12.28 10.84
CA MET A 200 20.44 13.44 11.30
C MET A 200 20.25 13.48 12.82
N LEU A 201 20.23 12.33 13.50
CA LEU A 201 20.02 12.27 14.96
C LEU A 201 21.26 11.82 15.72
N GLY A 202 22.16 11.05 15.10
CA GLY A 202 23.43 10.59 15.68
C GLY A 202 23.51 9.12 16.16
N PRO A 203 22.43 8.46 16.66
CA PRO A 203 22.50 7.07 17.08
C PRO A 203 22.97 6.13 15.95
N ARG A 204 23.74 5.11 16.32
CA ARG A 204 24.18 4.05 15.42
C ARG A 204 23.46 2.74 15.78
N PRO A 205 22.56 2.25 14.94
CA PRO A 205 21.91 0.96 15.17
C PRO A 205 22.88 -0.21 15.13
N ASP A 206 22.64 -1.23 15.96
CA ASP A 206 23.32 -2.52 15.90
C ASP A 206 22.89 -3.31 14.64
N SER A 207 23.48 -4.50 14.44
CA SER A 207 23.15 -5.37 13.29
C SER A 207 21.68 -5.80 13.26
N GLU A 208 21.02 -5.88 14.41
CA GLU A 208 19.59 -6.18 14.55
C GLU A 208 18.69 -4.94 14.37
N GLY A 209 19.28 -3.76 14.20
CA GLY A 209 18.57 -2.49 14.00
C GLY A 209 18.13 -1.83 15.31
N ARG A 210 18.73 -2.20 16.45
CA ARG A 210 18.44 -1.59 17.74
C ARG A 210 19.38 -0.42 18.03
N PHE A 211 18.84 0.65 18.60
CA PHE A 211 19.62 1.81 19.06
C PHE A 211 18.93 2.48 20.25
N ILE A 212 19.69 3.31 20.96
CA ILE A 212 19.16 4.16 22.04
C ILE A 212 18.94 5.56 21.50
N TYR A 213 17.73 6.09 21.67
CA TYR A 213 17.41 7.49 21.41
C TYR A 213 16.72 8.08 22.64
N ARG A 214 17.29 9.17 23.19
CA ARG A 214 16.80 9.85 24.40
C ARG A 214 16.45 8.88 25.55
N GLY A 215 17.31 7.90 25.79
CA GLY A 215 17.17 6.90 26.86
C GLY A 215 16.18 5.76 26.58
N SER A 216 15.53 5.73 25.40
CA SER A 216 14.62 4.67 24.99
C SER A 216 15.26 3.78 23.92
N VAL A 217 15.03 2.48 24.01
CA VAL A 217 15.46 1.52 22.98
C VAL A 217 14.44 1.50 21.86
N VAL A 218 14.93 1.67 20.63
CA VAL A 218 14.15 1.59 19.39
C VAL A 218 14.68 0.43 18.56
N ARG A 219 13.80 -0.39 17.98
CA ARG A 219 14.17 -1.46 17.05
C ARG A 219 13.56 -1.22 15.67
N ALA A 220 14.40 -1.10 14.64
CA ALA A 220 13.96 -1.05 13.25
C ALA A 220 13.94 -2.46 12.63
N ILE A 221 12.80 -2.91 12.09
CA ILE A 221 12.61 -4.26 11.53
C ILE A 221 12.14 -4.24 10.06
N VAL A 222 12.32 -5.36 9.37
CA VAL A 222 11.74 -5.64 8.05
C VAL A 222 10.66 -6.69 8.22
N ASP A 223 9.45 -6.38 7.79
CA ASP A 223 8.30 -7.28 7.87
C ASP A 223 7.35 -7.02 6.69
N PRO A 224 7.53 -7.74 5.56
CA PRO A 224 6.76 -7.50 4.34
C PRO A 224 5.32 -7.96 4.51
N ILE A 225 4.36 -7.06 4.27
CA ILE A 225 2.93 -7.39 4.38
C ILE A 225 2.52 -8.40 3.30
N GLY A 226 1.75 -9.40 3.69
CA GLY A 226 1.19 -10.43 2.82
C GLY A 226 -0.31 -10.27 2.57
N ILE A 227 -0.89 -11.29 1.95
CA ILE A 227 -2.34 -11.48 1.84
C ILE A 227 -2.75 -12.78 2.54
N ASP A 228 -4.05 -13.04 2.65
CA ASP A 228 -4.57 -14.41 2.79
C ASP A 228 -4.72 -15.01 1.39
N PRO A 229 -3.78 -15.84 0.93
CA PRO A 229 -3.77 -16.31 -0.45
C PRO A 229 -4.75 -17.47 -0.67
N ASP A 230 -5.07 -18.26 0.36
CA ASP A 230 -6.00 -19.39 0.24
C ASP A 230 -7.43 -18.91 0.05
N SER A 231 -7.89 -18.00 0.92
CA SER A 231 -9.22 -17.39 0.77
C SER A 231 -9.34 -16.59 -0.52
N PHE A 232 -8.26 -15.93 -0.95
CA PHE A 232 -8.26 -15.16 -2.20
C PHE A 232 -8.33 -16.07 -3.44
N ALA A 233 -7.57 -17.16 -3.47
CA ALA A 233 -7.59 -18.13 -4.57
C ALA A 233 -8.98 -18.77 -4.71
N ALA A 234 -9.60 -19.20 -3.61
CA ALA A 234 -10.95 -19.75 -3.60
C ALA A 234 -11.99 -18.72 -4.09
N CYS A 235 -11.87 -17.47 -3.64
CA CYS A 235 -12.72 -16.38 -4.10
C CYS A 235 -12.56 -16.12 -5.60
N ALA A 236 -11.32 -16.12 -6.11
CA ALA A 236 -11.01 -15.91 -7.52
C ALA A 236 -11.65 -16.98 -8.42
N GLU A 237 -11.57 -18.26 -8.00
CA GLU A 237 -12.17 -19.37 -8.71
C GLU A 237 -13.69 -19.24 -8.84
N GLN A 238 -14.36 -18.93 -7.73
CA GLN A 238 -15.81 -18.69 -7.74
C GLN A 238 -16.18 -17.45 -8.56
N ALA A 239 -15.44 -16.34 -8.36
CA ALA A 239 -15.73 -15.07 -9.00
C ALA A 239 -15.51 -15.08 -10.52
N ALA A 240 -14.57 -15.88 -11.04
CA ALA A 240 -14.37 -16.05 -12.48
C ALA A 240 -15.60 -16.66 -13.18
N ASN A 241 -16.40 -17.45 -12.46
CA ASN A 241 -17.64 -18.06 -12.94
C ASN A 241 -18.92 -17.26 -12.58
N SER A 242 -18.75 -16.14 -11.86
CA SER A 242 -19.85 -15.22 -11.59
C SER A 242 -20.40 -14.56 -12.86
N THR A 243 -21.54 -13.89 -12.77
CA THR A 243 -22.12 -13.12 -13.88
C THR A 243 -21.14 -12.09 -14.43
N ASP A 244 -20.39 -11.38 -13.58
CA ASP A 244 -19.42 -10.37 -14.03
C ASP A 244 -18.21 -11.04 -14.73
N GLY A 245 -17.73 -12.17 -14.20
CA GLY A 245 -16.63 -12.94 -14.80
C GLY A 245 -17.00 -13.54 -16.16
N ARG A 246 -18.22 -14.05 -16.31
CA ARG A 246 -18.75 -14.52 -17.60
C ARG A 246 -18.89 -13.39 -18.61
N LYS A 247 -19.47 -12.25 -18.21
CA LYS A 247 -19.56 -11.06 -19.07
C LYS A 247 -18.19 -10.56 -19.54
N LEU A 248 -17.18 -10.57 -18.66
CA LEU A 248 -15.82 -10.19 -19.06
C LEU A 248 -15.27 -11.17 -20.10
N ARG A 249 -15.40 -12.49 -19.89
CA ARG A 249 -14.98 -13.50 -20.87
C ARG A 249 -15.71 -13.38 -22.21
N GLU A 250 -17.03 -13.22 -22.19
CA GLU A 250 -17.87 -13.03 -23.39
C GLU A 250 -17.48 -11.76 -24.14
N SER A 251 -17.02 -10.72 -23.44
CA SER A 251 -16.51 -9.48 -24.06
C SER A 251 -15.13 -9.61 -24.69
N LEU A 252 -14.49 -10.78 -24.61
CA LEU A 252 -13.20 -11.10 -25.22
C LEU A 252 -13.39 -12.18 -26.31
N PRO A 253 -14.12 -11.87 -27.41
CA PRO A 253 -14.38 -12.84 -28.46
C PRO A 253 -13.08 -13.28 -29.17
N GLN A 254 -13.08 -14.47 -29.77
CA GLN A 254 -11.98 -15.07 -30.55
C GLN A 254 -10.72 -15.47 -29.77
N GLY A 255 -10.83 -15.82 -28.48
CA GLY A 255 -9.66 -16.24 -27.70
C GLY A 255 -8.71 -15.08 -27.36
N ARG A 256 -9.21 -13.84 -27.44
CA ARG A 256 -8.47 -12.64 -27.05
C ARG A 256 -7.99 -12.74 -25.62
N THR A 257 -6.71 -12.44 -25.44
CA THR A 257 -6.06 -12.38 -24.14
C THR A 257 -6.40 -11.07 -23.43
N LEU A 258 -6.33 -11.13 -22.10
CA LEU A 258 -6.58 -9.97 -21.25
C LEU A 258 -5.31 -9.65 -20.47
N ALA A 259 -4.79 -8.45 -20.66
CA ALA A 259 -3.88 -7.82 -19.73
C ALA A 259 -4.69 -7.01 -18.70
N ILE A 260 -4.26 -7.00 -17.45
CA ILE A 260 -4.96 -6.27 -16.39
C ILE A 260 -4.00 -5.44 -15.54
N GLY A 261 -4.38 -4.19 -15.31
CA GLY A 261 -3.78 -3.29 -14.33
C GLY A 261 -4.85 -2.83 -13.35
N VAL A 262 -4.57 -2.87 -12.04
CA VAL A 262 -5.50 -2.43 -11.00
C VAL A 262 -4.78 -1.56 -9.99
N ASP A 263 -5.15 -0.29 -9.94
CA ASP A 263 -4.48 0.69 -9.11
C ASP A 263 -5.46 1.74 -8.59
N ARG A 264 -5.03 2.49 -7.58
CA ARG A 264 -5.61 3.82 -7.36
C ARG A 264 -5.09 4.75 -8.45
N LEU A 265 -5.90 5.72 -8.88
CA LEU A 265 -5.43 6.80 -9.74
C LEU A 265 -4.46 7.66 -8.91
N ASP A 266 -3.17 7.38 -9.02
CA ASP A 266 -2.10 7.94 -8.19
C ASP A 266 -0.80 7.98 -8.99
N TYR A 267 -0.06 9.08 -8.90
CA TYR A 267 1.15 9.31 -9.71
C TYR A 267 2.31 8.37 -9.37
N SER A 268 2.22 7.66 -8.24
CA SER A 268 3.18 6.59 -7.89
C SER A 268 3.05 5.35 -8.76
N LYS A 269 1.92 5.18 -9.48
CA LYS A 269 1.52 3.92 -10.12
C LYS A 269 2.00 3.73 -11.55
N GLY A 270 2.69 4.72 -12.12
CA GLY A 270 3.28 4.61 -13.47
C GLY A 270 2.25 4.37 -14.57
N LEU A 271 1.01 4.85 -14.40
CA LEU A 271 -0.09 4.59 -15.33
C LEU A 271 0.16 5.17 -16.73
N VAL A 272 0.81 6.34 -16.81
CA VAL A 272 1.24 6.95 -18.06
C VAL A 272 2.19 6.01 -18.80
N ASN A 273 3.32 5.66 -18.18
CA ASN A 273 4.32 4.76 -18.77
C ASN A 273 3.73 3.39 -19.15
N ARG A 274 2.79 2.87 -18.35
CA ARG A 274 2.10 1.61 -18.67
C ARG A 274 1.23 1.72 -19.93
N PHE A 275 0.52 2.83 -20.11
CA PHE A 275 -0.35 3.03 -21.26
C PHE A 275 0.48 3.25 -22.53
N GLU A 276 1.52 4.08 -22.44
CA GLU A 276 2.45 4.31 -23.55
C GLU A 276 3.17 3.01 -23.95
N ALA A 277 3.64 2.21 -22.97
CA ALA A 277 4.21 0.89 -23.26
C ALA A 277 3.22 -0.09 -23.91
N PHE A 278 1.93 0.00 -23.58
CA PHE A 278 0.91 -0.81 -24.25
C PHE A 278 0.66 -0.33 -25.69
N ALA A 279 0.73 0.99 -25.94
CA ALA A 279 0.71 1.53 -27.30
C ALA A 279 1.94 1.05 -28.10
N ASP A 280 3.12 1.07 -27.49
CA ASP A 280 4.37 0.60 -28.09
C ASP A 280 4.32 -0.90 -28.43
N LEU A 281 3.78 -1.73 -27.53
CA LEU A 281 3.50 -3.14 -27.81
C LEU A 281 2.68 -3.31 -29.10
N LEU A 282 1.57 -2.56 -29.22
CA LEU A 282 0.71 -2.66 -30.40
C LEU A 282 1.37 -2.10 -31.66
N ALA A 283 2.27 -1.12 -31.54
CA ALA A 283 3.02 -0.57 -32.65
C ALA A 283 4.08 -1.54 -33.17
N ARG A 284 4.93 -2.07 -32.28
CA ARG A 284 6.11 -2.91 -32.59
C ARG A 284 5.78 -4.37 -32.84
N TYR A 285 4.71 -4.89 -32.24
CA TYR A 285 4.28 -6.28 -32.36
C TYR A 285 2.84 -6.35 -32.89
N PRO A 286 2.62 -6.09 -34.19
CA PRO A 286 1.28 -6.02 -34.79
C PRO A 286 0.46 -7.31 -34.66
N GLU A 287 1.10 -8.46 -34.44
CA GLU A 287 0.45 -9.74 -34.17
C GLU A 287 -0.47 -9.71 -32.93
N HIS A 288 -0.21 -8.81 -31.99
CA HIS A 288 -1.04 -8.64 -30.79
C HIS A 288 -2.27 -7.76 -31.02
N ARG A 289 -2.34 -7.02 -32.15
CA ARG A 289 -3.51 -6.21 -32.48
C ARG A 289 -4.72 -7.10 -32.66
N ARG A 290 -5.85 -6.70 -32.05
CA ARG A 290 -7.09 -7.49 -31.99
C ARG A 290 -6.95 -8.85 -31.29
N GLN A 291 -5.80 -9.16 -30.69
CA GLN A 291 -5.55 -10.37 -29.90
C GLN A 291 -5.47 -10.09 -28.39
N VAL A 292 -5.12 -8.87 -27.98
CA VAL A 292 -5.05 -8.48 -26.56
C VAL A 292 -5.89 -7.22 -26.29
N SER A 293 -6.50 -7.15 -25.11
CA SER A 293 -7.00 -5.89 -24.54
C SER A 293 -6.38 -5.67 -23.17
N LEU A 294 -6.05 -4.42 -22.85
CA LEU A 294 -5.64 -4.00 -21.51
C LEU A 294 -6.85 -3.44 -20.76
N LEU A 295 -7.25 -4.11 -19.67
CA LEU A 295 -8.21 -3.59 -18.70
C LEU A 295 -7.45 -2.86 -17.58
N GLN A 296 -7.56 -1.53 -17.55
CA GLN A 296 -7.09 -0.74 -16.43
C GLN A 296 -8.25 -0.31 -15.53
N VAL A 297 -8.25 -0.81 -14.29
CA VAL A 297 -9.09 -0.28 -13.22
C VAL A 297 -8.27 0.73 -12.42
N ALA A 298 -8.65 2.00 -12.46
CA ALA A 298 -7.98 3.12 -11.78
C ALA A 298 -8.95 3.81 -10.82
N ALA A 299 -9.14 3.24 -9.63
CA ALA A 299 -10.09 3.80 -8.66
C ALA A 299 -9.69 5.23 -8.25
N ARG A 300 -10.62 6.19 -8.40
CA ARG A 300 -10.41 7.58 -8.01
C ARG A 300 -9.96 7.70 -6.56
N SER A 301 -8.99 8.58 -6.32
CA SER A 301 -8.39 8.84 -5.01
C SER A 301 -8.00 10.31 -4.92
N ARG A 302 -8.20 10.93 -3.75
CA ARG A 302 -7.69 12.27 -3.41
C ARG A 302 -8.00 13.34 -4.47
N GLU A 303 -9.24 13.36 -4.96
CA GLU A 303 -9.69 14.26 -6.05
C GLU A 303 -9.57 15.76 -5.71
N GLU A 304 -9.37 16.12 -4.44
CA GLU A 304 -9.14 17.51 -3.99
C GLU A 304 -7.72 18.02 -4.29
N LEU A 305 -6.77 17.15 -4.63
CA LEU A 305 -5.39 17.53 -4.95
C LEU A 305 -5.19 17.78 -6.44
N GLY A 306 -4.60 18.94 -6.77
CA GLY A 306 -4.39 19.36 -8.17
C GLY A 306 -3.54 18.39 -9.00
N ASP A 307 -2.54 17.73 -8.40
CA ASP A 307 -1.72 16.71 -9.07
C ASP A 307 -2.52 15.49 -9.53
N TYR A 308 -3.49 15.06 -8.72
CA TYR A 308 -4.36 13.93 -9.07
C TYR A 308 -5.31 14.30 -10.20
N GLN A 309 -5.80 15.55 -10.22
CA GLN A 309 -6.63 16.07 -11.31
C GLN A 309 -5.83 16.21 -12.62
N ARG A 310 -4.57 16.67 -12.55
CA ARG A 310 -3.66 16.73 -13.70
C ARG A 310 -3.40 15.35 -14.28
N LEU A 311 -2.98 14.41 -13.45
CA LEU A 311 -2.74 13.02 -13.87
C LEU A 311 -3.97 12.42 -14.53
N ARG A 312 -5.17 12.65 -13.96
CA ARG A 312 -6.39 12.14 -14.57
C ARG A 312 -6.62 12.68 -15.98
N ARG A 313 -6.47 14.00 -16.19
CA ARG A 313 -6.63 14.61 -17.53
C ARG A 313 -5.62 14.06 -18.53
N GLU A 314 -4.40 13.83 -18.08
CA GLU A 314 -3.34 13.23 -18.90
C GLU A 314 -3.69 11.79 -19.29
N LEU A 315 -4.13 10.96 -18.34
CA LEU A 315 -4.58 9.59 -18.63
C LEU A 315 -5.81 9.56 -19.54
N ASP A 316 -6.80 10.44 -19.31
CA ASP A 316 -8.00 10.53 -20.15
C ASP A 316 -7.62 10.86 -21.61
N ARG A 317 -6.61 11.73 -21.83
CA ARG A 317 -6.05 12.04 -23.15
C ARG A 317 -5.36 10.83 -23.77
N ILE A 318 -4.40 10.21 -23.06
CA ILE A 318 -3.63 9.06 -23.57
C ILE A 318 -4.57 7.90 -23.96
N VAL A 319 -5.59 7.63 -23.13
CA VAL A 319 -6.60 6.62 -23.44
C VAL A 319 -7.36 6.95 -24.73
N GLY A 320 -7.70 8.22 -24.93
CA GLY A 320 -8.34 8.70 -26.17
C GLY A 320 -7.44 8.51 -27.39
N ASP A 321 -6.17 8.87 -27.27
CA ASP A 321 -5.19 8.79 -28.36
C ASP A 321 -4.94 7.33 -28.76
N ILE A 322 -4.66 6.44 -27.79
CA ILE A 322 -4.43 5.01 -28.04
C ILE A 322 -5.65 4.36 -28.67
N ASN A 323 -6.83 4.58 -28.09
CA ASN A 323 -8.05 3.99 -28.65
C ASN A 323 -8.39 4.59 -30.02
N GLY A 324 -8.14 5.88 -30.25
CA GLY A 324 -8.33 6.50 -31.56
C GLY A 324 -7.42 5.93 -32.64
N GLN A 325 -6.19 5.55 -32.27
CA GLN A 325 -5.21 4.99 -33.19
C GLN A 325 -5.43 3.51 -33.50
N PHE A 326 -5.85 2.70 -32.52
CA PHE A 326 -5.84 1.23 -32.64
C PHE A 326 -7.22 0.56 -32.57
N SER A 327 -8.29 1.25 -32.18
CA SER A 327 -9.61 0.61 -32.08
C SER A 327 -10.15 0.20 -33.44
N GLU A 328 -10.90 -0.89 -33.43
CA GLU A 328 -11.68 -1.38 -34.57
C GLU A 328 -13.15 -1.47 -34.17
N PHE A 329 -14.06 -1.65 -35.13
CA PHE A 329 -15.51 -1.75 -34.84
C PHE A 329 -15.87 -2.87 -33.86
N ASP A 330 -15.01 -3.89 -33.73
CA ASP A 330 -15.18 -5.04 -32.86
C ASP A 330 -14.12 -5.14 -31.73
N TRP A 331 -13.23 -4.16 -31.57
CA TRP A 331 -12.12 -4.23 -30.63
C TRP A 331 -11.76 -2.86 -30.02
N VAL A 332 -11.79 -2.82 -28.69
CA VAL A 332 -11.25 -1.70 -27.90
C VAL A 332 -9.96 -2.17 -27.22
N PRO A 333 -8.79 -1.61 -27.59
CA PRO A 333 -7.50 -2.02 -27.07
C PRO A 333 -7.33 -1.69 -25.59
N LEU A 334 -7.60 -0.44 -25.19
CA LEU A 334 -7.41 0.03 -23.81
C LEU A 334 -8.76 0.32 -23.15
N ARG A 335 -9.19 -0.58 -22.26
CA ARG A 335 -10.42 -0.48 -21.46
C ARG A 335 -10.11 0.19 -20.12
N TYR A 336 -10.36 1.48 -20.02
CA TYR A 336 -10.05 2.27 -18.84
C TYR A 336 -11.29 2.57 -17.98
N MET A 337 -11.24 2.19 -16.70
CA MET A 337 -12.33 2.38 -15.75
C MET A 337 -11.86 3.17 -14.52
N THR A 338 -12.50 4.32 -14.24
CA THR A 338 -12.16 5.14 -13.07
C THR A 338 -12.97 4.82 -11.81
N ARG A 339 -13.86 3.82 -11.88
CA ARG A 339 -14.76 3.45 -10.78
C ARG A 339 -14.12 2.34 -9.94
N ALA A 340 -14.35 2.36 -8.63
CA ALA A 340 -13.93 1.28 -7.76
C ALA A 340 -14.69 0.00 -8.13
N VAL A 341 -13.97 -1.11 -8.21
CA VAL A 341 -14.52 -2.46 -8.45
C VAL A 341 -14.37 -3.25 -7.15
N ARG A 342 -15.36 -4.09 -6.83
CA ARG A 342 -15.30 -4.95 -5.64
C ARG A 342 -14.09 -5.89 -5.74
N ARG A 343 -13.37 -6.04 -4.63
CA ARG A 343 -12.22 -6.95 -4.52
C ARG A 343 -12.56 -8.38 -4.97
N THR A 344 -13.76 -8.88 -4.67
CA THR A 344 -14.22 -10.21 -5.11
C THR A 344 -14.35 -10.30 -6.64
N THR A 345 -14.93 -9.29 -7.28
CA THR A 345 -15.01 -9.21 -8.75
C THR A 345 -13.60 -9.13 -9.36
N LEU A 346 -12.70 -8.32 -8.78
CA LEU A 346 -11.31 -8.22 -9.23
C LEU A 346 -10.56 -9.56 -9.14
N ALA A 347 -10.79 -10.35 -8.09
CA ALA A 347 -10.20 -11.68 -7.95
C ALA A 347 -10.54 -12.58 -9.16
N GLY A 348 -11.80 -12.56 -9.60
CA GLY A 348 -12.22 -13.26 -10.82
C GLY A 348 -11.56 -12.71 -12.09
N PHE A 349 -11.42 -11.39 -12.20
CA PHE A 349 -10.77 -10.76 -13.35
C PHE A 349 -9.27 -11.09 -13.40
N PHE A 350 -8.57 -11.12 -12.28
CA PHE A 350 -7.18 -11.57 -12.20
C PHE A 350 -7.02 -13.01 -12.66
N ARG A 351 -7.95 -13.90 -12.29
CA ARG A 351 -7.94 -15.31 -12.74
C ARG A 351 -8.16 -15.47 -14.24
N ILE A 352 -8.91 -14.56 -14.87
CA ILE A 352 -9.17 -14.56 -16.33
C ILE A 352 -8.00 -13.91 -17.09
N ALA A 353 -7.26 -13.00 -16.46
CA ALA A 353 -6.22 -12.22 -17.10
C ALA A 353 -4.93 -13.02 -17.34
N HIS A 354 -4.48 -13.00 -18.59
CA HIS A 354 -3.24 -13.66 -19.03
C HIS A 354 -2.00 -12.89 -18.59
N LEU A 355 -2.09 -11.57 -18.47
CA LEU A 355 -1.02 -10.72 -17.95
C LEU A 355 -1.51 -9.87 -16.77
N GLY A 356 -0.74 -9.86 -15.67
CA GLY A 356 -0.85 -8.88 -14.61
C GLY A 356 0.21 -7.81 -14.79
N VAL A 357 -0.18 -6.57 -15.11
CA VAL A 357 0.75 -5.47 -15.39
C VAL A 357 0.82 -4.54 -14.19
N VAL A 358 1.82 -4.76 -13.33
CA VAL A 358 1.99 -4.03 -12.06
C VAL A 358 3.28 -3.23 -12.12
N THR A 359 3.20 -2.03 -12.71
CA THR A 359 4.39 -1.21 -13.05
C THR A 359 4.47 0.13 -12.28
N PRO A 360 4.32 0.18 -10.94
CA PRO A 360 4.44 1.43 -10.21
C PRO A 360 5.85 2.02 -10.29
N LEU A 361 5.96 3.34 -10.37
CA LEU A 361 7.23 4.07 -10.29
C LEU A 361 7.88 3.90 -8.91
N ARG A 362 7.06 3.86 -7.85
CA ARG A 362 7.46 3.53 -6.47
C ARG A 362 6.26 2.95 -5.72
N ASP A 363 6.45 1.87 -4.99
CA ASP A 363 5.40 1.29 -4.14
C ASP A 363 6.02 0.60 -2.92
N GLY A 364 5.41 0.78 -1.75
CA GLY A 364 5.92 0.21 -0.50
C GLY A 364 5.93 -1.31 -0.53
N MET A 365 4.90 -1.92 -1.15
CA MET A 365 4.78 -3.37 -1.33
C MET A 365 4.10 -3.70 -2.66
N ASN A 366 2.86 -3.25 -2.84
CA ASN A 366 1.92 -3.66 -3.90
C ASN A 366 1.26 -5.04 -3.69
N LEU A 367 0.13 -5.06 -2.98
CA LEU A 367 -0.65 -6.28 -2.74
C LEU A 367 -1.35 -6.81 -4.01
N VAL A 368 -1.60 -5.97 -5.01
CA VAL A 368 -2.23 -6.38 -6.28
C VAL A 368 -1.35 -7.40 -7.00
N ALA A 369 -0.03 -7.27 -6.95
CA ALA A 369 0.89 -8.29 -7.48
C ALA A 369 0.70 -9.66 -6.79
N LYS A 370 0.62 -9.68 -5.45
CA LYS A 370 0.41 -10.91 -4.68
C LYS A 370 -0.98 -11.52 -4.93
N GLU A 371 -2.00 -10.67 -5.02
CA GLU A 371 -3.37 -11.06 -5.37
C GLU A 371 -3.46 -11.64 -6.78
N TYR A 372 -2.80 -11.03 -7.76
CA TYR A 372 -2.75 -11.56 -9.13
C TYR A 372 -2.17 -12.98 -9.16
N VAL A 373 -1.03 -13.20 -8.49
CA VAL A 373 -0.40 -14.54 -8.39
C VAL A 373 -1.33 -15.54 -7.70
N ALA A 374 -2.00 -15.14 -6.62
CA ALA A 374 -2.89 -16.02 -5.87
C ALA A 374 -4.17 -16.39 -6.64
N ALA A 375 -4.65 -15.52 -7.54
CA ALA A 375 -5.86 -15.78 -8.32
C ALA A 375 -5.69 -16.81 -9.45
N GLN A 376 -4.46 -17.08 -9.88
CA GLN A 376 -4.19 -17.84 -11.10
C GLN A 376 -4.65 -19.30 -11.04
N ASN A 377 -4.98 -19.85 -12.21
CA ASN A 377 -5.22 -21.29 -12.37
C ASN A 377 -3.87 -22.03 -12.43
N PRO A 378 -3.60 -23.00 -11.54
CA PRO A 378 -2.33 -23.75 -11.56
C PRO A 378 -2.03 -24.46 -12.88
N ASN A 379 -3.08 -24.84 -13.63
CA ASN A 379 -2.93 -25.54 -14.91
C ASN A 379 -2.67 -24.60 -16.08
N ASP A 380 -3.02 -23.31 -15.95
CA ASP A 380 -2.86 -22.32 -17.00
C ASP A 380 -2.68 -20.93 -16.39
N PRO A 381 -1.59 -20.68 -15.65
CA PRO A 381 -1.42 -19.42 -14.93
C PRO A 381 -0.94 -18.31 -15.86
N GLY A 382 -1.45 -17.10 -15.70
CA GLY A 382 -0.93 -15.93 -16.38
C GLY A 382 0.46 -15.49 -15.90
N VAL A 383 1.00 -14.45 -16.53
CA VAL A 383 2.34 -13.92 -16.26
C VAL A 383 2.24 -12.57 -15.53
N LEU A 384 3.01 -12.43 -14.46
CA LEU A 384 3.15 -11.16 -13.74
C LEU A 384 4.30 -10.36 -14.33
N ILE A 385 4.02 -9.13 -14.75
CA ILE A 385 5.00 -8.09 -15.07
C ILE A 385 5.05 -7.13 -13.90
N LEU A 386 6.23 -6.96 -13.30
CA LEU A 386 6.38 -6.28 -12.02
C LEU A 386 7.49 -5.23 -12.07
N SER A 387 7.18 -4.01 -11.65
CA SER A 387 8.21 -2.99 -11.44
C SER A 387 9.21 -3.41 -10.38
N ARG A 388 10.50 -3.25 -10.67
CA ARG A 388 11.59 -3.37 -9.69
C ARG A 388 11.49 -2.39 -8.50
N PHE A 389 10.59 -1.41 -8.58
CA PHE A 389 10.38 -0.40 -7.55
C PHE A 389 9.12 -0.64 -6.69
N ALA A 390 8.44 -1.78 -6.89
CA ALA A 390 7.46 -2.28 -5.94
C ALA A 390 8.16 -3.15 -4.88
N GLY A 391 7.84 -2.97 -3.60
CA GLY A 391 8.42 -3.81 -2.53
C GLY A 391 8.20 -5.31 -2.72
N ALA A 392 7.13 -5.72 -3.42
CA ALA A 392 6.87 -7.12 -3.77
C ALA A 392 7.95 -7.71 -4.69
N ALA A 393 8.72 -6.90 -5.41
CA ALA A 393 9.81 -7.37 -6.28
C ALA A 393 10.97 -7.99 -5.50
N ASP A 394 11.15 -7.64 -4.21
CA ASP A 394 12.12 -8.31 -3.32
C ASP A 394 11.77 -9.79 -3.08
N GLU A 395 10.49 -10.15 -3.24
CA GLU A 395 9.97 -11.51 -3.00
C GLU A 395 9.61 -12.24 -4.30
N LEU A 396 9.06 -11.54 -5.29
CA LEU A 396 8.47 -12.08 -6.51
C LEU A 396 9.45 -12.02 -7.69
N THR A 397 10.66 -12.56 -7.50
CA THR A 397 11.79 -12.40 -8.43
C THR A 397 11.61 -13.08 -9.79
N ASP A 398 10.76 -14.12 -9.88
CA ASP A 398 10.50 -14.84 -11.14
C ASP A 398 9.38 -14.22 -12.00
N ALA A 399 8.83 -13.09 -11.55
CA ALA A 399 8.03 -12.21 -12.40
C ALA A 399 8.91 -11.62 -13.52
N LEU A 400 8.29 -11.11 -14.58
CA LEU A 400 9.01 -10.30 -15.55
C LEU A 400 9.30 -8.93 -14.93
N ILE A 401 10.48 -8.80 -14.31
CA ILE A 401 10.91 -7.60 -13.62
C ILE A 401 11.30 -6.52 -14.62
N VAL A 402 10.66 -5.35 -14.53
CA VAL A 402 10.87 -4.22 -15.44
C VAL A 402 11.27 -2.96 -14.68
N ASN A 403 12.00 -2.07 -15.37
CA ASN A 403 12.16 -0.69 -14.95
C ASN A 403 11.01 0.12 -15.56
N PRO A 404 10.07 0.69 -14.77
CA PRO A 404 8.90 1.37 -15.32
C PRO A 404 9.20 2.70 -16.02
N PHE A 405 10.44 3.19 -15.98
CA PHE A 405 10.90 4.35 -16.77
C PHE A 405 11.38 3.96 -18.18
N ASP A 406 11.47 2.66 -18.46
CA ASP A 406 11.83 2.11 -19.76
C ASP A 406 10.57 1.48 -20.35
N GLU A 407 9.84 2.27 -21.15
CA GLU A 407 8.55 1.88 -21.73
C GLU A 407 8.71 0.72 -22.72
N ASP A 408 9.82 0.73 -23.48
CA ASP A 408 10.19 -0.34 -24.41
C ASP A 408 10.36 -1.66 -23.66
N ALA A 409 11.03 -1.66 -22.49
CA ALA A 409 11.19 -2.86 -21.68
C ALA A 409 9.86 -3.38 -21.10
N ILE A 410 8.90 -2.49 -20.80
CA ILE A 410 7.55 -2.92 -20.40
C ILE A 410 6.84 -3.57 -21.60
N ALA A 411 6.94 -2.96 -22.79
CA ALA A 411 6.34 -3.49 -24.02
C ALA A 411 6.91 -4.87 -24.37
N ASP A 412 8.24 -5.02 -24.30
CA ASP A 412 8.95 -6.28 -24.51
C ASP A 412 8.54 -7.34 -23.47
N ALA A 413 8.39 -6.96 -22.20
CA ALA A 413 7.87 -7.87 -21.17
C ALA A 413 6.43 -8.31 -21.44
N MET A 414 5.58 -7.42 -21.98
CA MET A 414 4.23 -7.81 -22.41
C MET A 414 4.29 -8.79 -23.59
N HIS A 415 5.13 -8.53 -24.59
CA HIS A 415 5.33 -9.45 -25.72
C HIS A 415 5.81 -10.83 -25.24
N ILE A 416 6.83 -10.88 -24.38
CA ILE A 416 7.33 -12.12 -23.77
C ILE A 416 6.20 -12.83 -23.02
N GLY A 417 5.45 -12.12 -22.17
CA GLY A 417 4.37 -12.73 -21.40
C GLY A 417 3.24 -13.30 -22.27
N LEU A 418 2.89 -12.64 -23.39
CA LEU A 418 1.86 -13.09 -24.32
C LEU A 418 2.30 -14.30 -25.17
N THR A 419 3.60 -14.44 -25.41
CA THR A 419 4.18 -15.53 -26.21
C THR A 419 4.75 -16.66 -25.36
N MET A 420 4.71 -16.53 -24.03
CA MET A 420 5.28 -17.49 -23.08
C MET A 420 4.52 -18.83 -23.10
N GLY A 421 5.28 -19.91 -23.33
CA GLY A 421 4.77 -21.27 -23.29
C GLY A 421 4.21 -21.64 -21.91
N VAL A 422 3.19 -22.51 -21.88
CA VAL A 422 2.48 -22.87 -20.63
C VAL A 422 3.39 -23.48 -19.56
N GLU A 423 4.42 -24.24 -19.95
CA GLU A 423 5.35 -24.86 -19.00
C GLU A 423 6.22 -23.82 -18.28
N GLU A 424 6.74 -22.82 -19.00
CA GLU A 424 7.49 -21.71 -18.39
C GLU A 424 6.58 -20.88 -17.48
N ARG A 425 5.34 -20.59 -17.92
CA ARG A 425 4.34 -19.89 -17.08
C ARG A 425 4.09 -20.63 -15.78
N ARG A 426 3.91 -21.95 -15.84
CA ARG A 426 3.72 -22.81 -14.65
C ARG A 426 4.94 -22.80 -13.74
N GLU A 427 6.15 -22.88 -14.30
CA GLU A 427 7.40 -22.82 -13.52
C GLU A 427 7.52 -21.51 -12.75
N ARG A 428 7.42 -20.37 -13.44
CA ARG A 428 7.46 -19.04 -12.81
C ARG A 428 6.37 -18.89 -11.76
N TRP A 429 5.13 -19.24 -12.10
CA TRP A 429 4.01 -19.14 -11.18
C TRP A 429 4.20 -20.00 -9.92
N ARG A 430 4.72 -21.23 -10.03
CA ARG A 430 4.99 -22.08 -8.85
C ARG A 430 5.99 -21.42 -7.89
N SER A 431 7.04 -20.80 -8.42
CA SER A 431 8.01 -20.07 -7.60
C SER A 431 7.37 -18.85 -6.92
N LEU A 432 6.65 -18.02 -7.68
CA LEU A 432 5.93 -16.86 -7.15
C LEU A 432 4.91 -17.26 -6.07
N ARG A 433 4.14 -18.33 -6.33
CA ARG A 433 3.18 -18.90 -5.39
C ARG A 433 3.84 -19.28 -4.08
N GLN A 434 4.99 -19.96 -4.11
CA GLN A 434 5.69 -20.37 -2.89
C GLN A 434 5.97 -19.17 -1.97
N ARG A 435 6.36 -18.02 -2.55
CA ARG A 435 6.66 -16.80 -1.80
C ARG A 435 5.40 -16.17 -1.21
N VAL A 436 4.33 -16.07 -2.02
CA VAL A 436 3.03 -15.53 -1.57
C VAL A 436 2.42 -16.36 -0.43
N TRP A 437 2.54 -17.69 -0.48
CA TRP A 437 2.02 -18.58 0.58
C TRP A 437 2.91 -18.68 1.81
N LYS A 438 4.20 -18.30 1.71
CA LYS A 438 5.10 -18.26 2.85
C LYS A 438 4.92 -16.99 3.67
N ASN A 439 4.79 -15.84 3.01
CA ASN A 439 4.75 -14.52 3.64
C ASN A 439 3.32 -13.96 3.58
N THR A 440 2.44 -14.55 4.39
CA THR A 440 1.01 -14.22 4.47
C THR A 440 0.74 -13.00 5.34
N ALA A 441 -0.48 -12.47 5.27
CA ALA A 441 -0.96 -11.43 6.18
C ALA A 441 -0.87 -11.85 7.66
N SER A 442 -1.19 -13.12 7.95
CA SER A 442 -1.06 -13.72 9.28
C SER A 442 0.41 -13.78 9.74
N HIS A 443 1.33 -14.16 8.84
CA HIS A 443 2.76 -14.19 9.14
C HIS A 443 3.29 -12.78 9.49
N TYR A 444 2.93 -11.77 8.69
CA TYR A 444 3.22 -10.36 8.96
C TYR A 444 2.73 -9.93 10.35
N CYS A 445 1.48 -10.27 10.70
CA CYS A 445 0.97 -9.95 12.04
C CYS A 445 1.73 -10.64 13.15
N SER A 446 2.05 -11.93 12.98
CA SER A 446 2.78 -12.72 13.97
C SER A 446 4.18 -12.17 14.21
N VAL A 447 4.93 -11.84 13.15
CA VAL A 447 6.29 -11.30 13.23
C VAL A 447 6.31 -9.94 13.91
N PHE A 448 5.46 -9.00 13.49
CA PHE A 448 5.43 -7.68 14.11
C PHE A 448 5.04 -7.76 15.59
N LEU A 449 3.99 -8.52 15.92
CA LEU A 449 3.51 -8.65 17.30
C LEU A 449 4.52 -9.36 18.20
N HIS A 450 5.29 -10.31 17.67
CA HIS A 450 6.40 -10.92 18.39
C HIS A 450 7.42 -9.85 18.84
N HIS A 451 7.91 -9.02 17.92
CA HIS A 451 8.83 -7.93 18.24
C HIS A 451 8.21 -6.87 19.16
N LEU A 452 6.93 -6.55 18.96
CA LEU A 452 6.24 -5.57 19.79
C LEU A 452 6.08 -6.04 21.24
N ALA A 453 5.85 -7.34 21.45
CA ALA A 453 5.67 -7.96 22.76
C ALA A 453 6.98 -8.27 23.52
N GLU A 454 8.13 -8.36 22.82
CA GLU A 454 9.44 -8.54 23.47
C GLU A 454 9.65 -7.49 24.57
N PRO A 455 10.08 -7.82 25.80
CA PRO A 455 10.37 -6.83 26.84
C PRO A 455 11.39 -5.78 26.38
N ARG A 456 11.37 -4.58 26.96
CA ARG A 456 12.37 -3.56 26.63
C ARG A 456 13.76 -4.11 26.97
N ALA A 457 14.57 -4.37 25.93
CA ALA A 457 15.95 -4.81 26.12
C ALA A 457 16.69 -3.76 26.93
N ARG A 458 17.43 -4.17 27.97
CA ARG A 458 18.37 -3.29 28.67
C ARG A 458 19.64 -3.18 27.82
N LEU A 459 19.60 -2.39 26.75
CA LEU A 459 20.84 -2.00 26.09
C LEU A 459 21.59 -1.05 27.04
N ARG A 460 22.75 -1.48 27.54
CA ARG A 460 23.68 -0.58 28.22
C ARG A 460 24.25 0.35 27.15
N ALA A 461 24.21 1.66 27.38
CA ALA A 461 24.89 2.61 26.51
C ALA A 461 26.37 2.20 26.44
N ALA A 462 26.92 2.08 25.23
CA ALA A 462 28.36 1.95 25.06
C ALA A 462 28.99 3.20 25.67
N SER A 463 29.78 2.99 26.72
CA SER A 463 30.54 4.00 27.45
C SER A 463 31.56 4.70 26.57
#